data_AF-A0A1P8RHE6-F1
#
_entry.id   AF-A0A1P8RHE6-F1
#
_cell.length_a   1.000
_cell.length_b   1.000
_cell.length_c   1.000
_cell.angle_alpha   90.00
_cell.angle_beta   90.00
_cell.angle_gamma   90.00
#
_symmetry.space_group_name_H-M   'P 1'
#
loop_
_entity.id
_entity.type
_entity.pdbx_description
1 polymer ?
#
loop_
_entity_poly.entity_id
_entity_poly.type
_entity_poly.pdbx_seq_one_letter_code
_entity_poly.pdbx_strand_id
1 'polypeptide(L)'
;MSTAGATPLESVVPSALSLDPLVVGVILAMTIVTVIAKVGGIWFIRKIEVSERLEAGLTVLPGAVVIAVLGPELAAGGPAEWGAAGVVLVVMWKTESILLALCAGVLGVVAFRAVL
;
A
#
# COMPACT_ATOMS: atom_id res chain seq x y z
N MET A 1 -54.44 5.01 10.32
CA MET A 1 -53.10 5.53 10.70
C MET A 1 -52.13 4.36 10.71
N SER A 2 -51.51 4.09 9.57
CA SER A 2 -50.45 3.10 9.39
C SER A 2 -49.53 3.65 8.30
N THR A 3 -48.30 4.03 8.68
CA THR A 3 -47.12 3.95 7.81
C THR A 3 -45.93 3.75 8.73
N ALA A 4 -45.56 2.48 8.88
CA ALA A 4 -44.38 2.01 9.58
C ALA A 4 -43.13 2.67 9.00
N GLY A 5 -42.19 2.98 9.90
CA GLY A 5 -40.96 3.69 9.60
C GLY A 5 -40.14 3.03 8.51
N ALA A 6 -39.73 3.84 7.54
CA ALA A 6 -38.63 3.54 6.66
C ALA A 6 -37.38 3.33 7.53
N THR A 7 -36.83 2.12 7.48
CA THR A 7 -35.63 1.71 8.19
C THR A 7 -34.41 2.52 7.72
N PRO A 8 -33.56 3.06 8.61
CA PRO A 8 -32.39 3.87 8.27
C PRO A 8 -31.19 3.05 7.70
N LEU A 9 -31.45 1.87 7.12
CA LEU A 9 -30.43 0.93 6.63
C LEU A 9 -30.46 0.73 5.11
N GLU A 10 -31.43 1.29 4.39
CA GLU A 10 -31.47 1.25 2.91
C GLU A 10 -30.56 2.30 2.24
N SER A 11 -29.96 3.23 2.98
CA SER A 11 -29.10 4.30 2.45
C SER A 11 -27.60 3.93 2.33
N VAL A 12 -27.23 2.69 2.66
CA VAL A 12 -25.84 2.18 2.57
C VAL A 12 -25.72 1.03 1.57
N VAL A 13 -26.61 0.98 0.57
CA VAL A 13 -26.29 0.28 -0.67
C VAL A 13 -25.51 1.28 -1.53
N PRO A 14 -24.18 1.11 -1.70
CA PRO A 14 -23.42 2.04 -2.51
C PRO A 14 -23.98 2.00 -3.93
N SER A 15 -24.15 3.17 -4.53
CA SER A 15 -24.29 3.36 -5.97
C SER A 15 -23.00 2.90 -6.68
N ALA A 16 -22.61 1.63 -6.54
CA ALA A 16 -21.27 1.09 -6.77
C ALA A 16 -20.78 1.22 -8.23
N LEU A 17 -21.62 1.71 -9.13
CA LEU A 17 -21.34 2.04 -10.54
C LEU A 17 -21.76 3.47 -10.92
N SER A 18 -22.01 4.36 -9.96
CA SER A 18 -22.20 5.79 -10.21
C SER A 18 -20.85 6.41 -10.50
N LEU A 19 -20.52 6.51 -11.79
CA LEU A 19 -19.34 7.22 -12.27
C LEU A 19 -19.57 8.73 -12.12
N ASP A 20 -19.25 9.27 -10.95
CA ASP A 20 -19.15 10.72 -10.78
C ASP A 20 -18.06 11.25 -11.74
N PRO A 21 -18.41 12.12 -12.71
CA PRO A 21 -17.45 12.65 -13.67
C PRO A 21 -16.24 13.32 -13.01
N LEU A 22 -16.41 13.90 -11.83
CA LEU A 22 -15.33 14.52 -11.08
C LEU A 22 -14.37 13.46 -10.52
N VAL A 23 -14.89 12.40 -9.90
CA VAL A 23 -14.07 11.30 -9.37
C VAL A 23 -13.30 10.61 -10.48
N VAL A 24 -13.96 10.33 -11.61
CA VAL A 24 -13.31 9.74 -12.79
C VAL A 24 -12.21 10.67 -13.32
N GLY A 25 -12.48 11.98 -13.41
CA GLY A 25 -11.50 12.98 -13.81
C GLY A 25 -10.28 13.01 -12.88
N VAL A 26 -10.48 12.92 -11.57
CA VAL A 26 -9.39 12.86 -10.58
C VAL A 26 -8.57 11.58 -10.73
N ILE A 27 -9.21 10.41 -10.86
CA ILE A 27 -8.51 9.14 -11.05
C ILE A 27 -7.69 9.15 -12.35
N LEU A 28 -8.25 9.69 -13.43
CA LEU A 28 -7.52 9.86 -14.69
C LEU A 28 -6.31 10.78 -14.53
N ALA A 29 -6.47 11.91 -13.84
CA ALA A 29 -5.36 12.81 -13.54
C ALA A 29 -4.26 12.12 -12.71
N MET A 30 -4.62 11.39 -11.65
CA MET A 30 -3.68 10.60 -10.84
C MET A 30 -2.97 9.53 -11.69
N THR A 31 -3.70 8.89 -12.60
CA THR A 31 -3.14 7.88 -13.51
C THR A 31 -2.10 8.51 -14.44
N ILE A 32 -2.42 9.66 -15.04
CA ILE A 32 -1.49 10.40 -15.91
C ILE A 32 -0.22 10.76 -15.14
N VAL A 33 -0.36 11.34 -13.95
CA VAL A 33 0.80 11.71 -13.10
C VAL A 33 1.63 10.47 -12.75
N THR A 34 0.99 9.36 -12.42
CA THR A 34 1.68 8.09 -12.09
C THR A 34 2.47 7.55 -13.28
N VAL A 35 1.88 7.55 -14.47
CA VAL A 35 2.54 7.10 -15.70
C VAL A 35 3.71 8.01 -16.03
N ILE A 36 3.54 9.33 -15.93
CA ILE A 36 4.61 10.31 -16.13
C ILE A 36 5.76 10.06 -15.15
N ALA A 37 5.48 9.84 -13.86
CA ALA A 37 6.52 9.55 -12.88
C ALA A 37 7.29 8.26 -13.19
N LYS A 38 6.58 7.17 -13.53
CA LYS A 38 7.20 5.87 -13.84
C LYS A 38 8.02 5.90 -15.13
N VAL A 39 7.41 6.36 -16.23
CA VAL A 39 8.07 6.40 -17.54
C VAL A 39 9.13 7.49 -17.58
N GLY A 40 8.87 8.63 -16.94
CA GLY A 40 9.79 9.74 -16.81
C GLY A 40 11.08 9.33 -16.11
N GLY A 41 11.01 8.55 -15.03
CA GLY A 41 12.21 8.03 -14.36
C GLY A 41 13.10 7.20 -15.29
N ILE A 42 12.52 6.28 -16.05
CA ILE A 42 13.25 5.44 -17.02
C ILE A 42 13.85 6.29 -18.14
N TRP A 43 13.09 7.24 -18.68
CA TRP A 43 13.55 8.14 -19.73
C TRP A 43 14.67 9.06 -19.25
N PHE A 44 14.56 9.55 -18.02
CA PHE A 44 15.54 10.45 -17.41
C PHE A 44 16.87 9.73 -17.20
N ILE A 45 16.88 8.56 -16.55
CA ILE A 45 18.10 7.77 -16.31
C ILE A 45 18.82 7.39 -17.62
N ARG A 46 18.08 7.18 -18.72
CA ARG A 46 18.68 6.90 -20.04
C ARG A 46 19.40 8.09 -20.67
N LYS A 47 19.11 9.33 -20.26
CA LYS A 47 19.60 10.56 -20.91
C LYS A 47 20.73 11.25 -20.14
N ILE A 48 20.87 10.98 -18.85
CA ILE A 48 21.93 11.53 -17.98
C ILE A 48 23.03 10.50 -17.76
N GLU A 49 24.29 10.95 -17.77
CA GLU A 49 25.41 10.15 -17.29
C GLU A 49 25.32 10.01 -15.77
N VAL A 50 25.10 8.79 -15.30
CA VAL A 50 24.99 8.47 -13.88
C VAL A 50 26.40 8.35 -13.31
N SER A 51 26.77 9.22 -12.37
CA SER A 51 28.04 9.10 -11.64
C SER A 51 28.01 7.91 -10.68
N GLU A 52 29.17 7.34 -10.37
CA GLU A 52 29.31 6.19 -9.44
C GLU A 52 28.58 6.40 -8.10
N ARG A 53 28.63 7.63 -7.58
CA ARG A 53 27.94 8.00 -6.32
C ARG A 53 26.43 7.99 -6.46
N LEU A 54 25.89 8.43 -7.61
CA LEU A 54 24.45 8.43 -7.84
C LEU A 54 23.95 6.99 -8.05
N GLU A 55 24.69 6.18 -8.79
CA GLU A 55 24.38 4.76 -8.98
C GLU A 55 24.30 4.03 -7.65
N ALA A 56 25.31 4.19 -6.79
CA ALA A 56 25.33 3.61 -5.45
C ALA A 56 24.11 4.05 -4.62
N GLY A 57 23.70 5.32 -4.72
CA GLY A 57 22.52 5.84 -4.06
C GLY A 57 21.21 5.22 -4.59
N LEU A 58 21.09 5.06 -5.90
CA LEU A 58 19.90 4.47 -6.54
C LEU A 58 19.72 2.99 -6.19
N THR A 59 20.81 2.23 -6.03
CA THR A 59 20.75 0.81 -5.64
C THR A 59 20.16 0.60 -4.25
N VAL A 60 20.40 1.52 -3.30
CA VAL A 60 19.90 1.41 -1.92
C VAL A 60 18.53 2.06 -1.72
N LEU A 61 18.11 2.94 -2.63
CA LEU A 61 16.92 3.77 -2.51
C LEU A 61 15.62 2.97 -2.30
N PRO A 62 15.35 1.84 -2.98
CA PRO A 62 14.13 1.07 -2.78
C PRO A 62 13.97 0.58 -1.34
N GLY A 63 15.04 0.03 -0.75
CA GLY A 63 15.03 -0.42 0.64
C GLY A 63 14.92 0.74 1.62
N ALA A 64 15.65 1.84 1.37
CA ALA A 64 15.62 3.01 2.23
C ALA A 64 14.23 3.65 2.32
N VAL A 65 13.51 3.79 1.19
CA VAL A 65 12.15 4.35 1.17
C VAL A 65 11.17 3.47 1.95
N VAL A 66 11.27 2.14 1.81
CA VAL A 66 10.44 1.21 2.59
C VAL A 66 10.66 1.41 4.08
N ILE A 67 11.92 1.46 4.54
CA ILE A 67 12.21 1.67 5.97
C ILE A 67 11.79 3.07 6.44
N ALA A 68 11.96 4.10 5.62
CA ALA A 68 11.56 5.46 5.98
C ALA A 68 10.03 5.61 6.17
N VAL A 69 9.23 4.90 5.37
CA VAL A 69 7.76 4.94 5.45
C VAL A 69 7.24 3.96 6.50
N LEU A 70 7.74 2.72 6.50
CA LEU A 70 7.20 1.64 7.31
C LEU A 70 7.81 1.60 8.71
N GLY A 71 9.06 2.07 8.86
CA GLY A 71 9.79 2.05 10.12
C GLY A 71 9.10 2.82 11.25
N PRO A 72 8.64 4.07 11.05
CA PRO A 72 7.90 4.81 12.06
C PRO A 72 6.60 4.12 12.49
N GLU A 73 5.83 3.61 11.53
CA GLU A 73 4.58 2.88 11.79
C GLU A 73 4.83 1.59 12.58
N LEU A 74 5.90 0.86 12.24
CA LEU A 74 6.28 -0.35 12.97
C LEU A 74 6.75 -0.01 14.40
N ALA A 75 7.56 1.04 14.56
CA ALA A 75 8.10 1.47 15.84
C ALA A 75 7.00 2.00 16.78
N ALA A 76 5.97 2.65 16.24
CA ALA A 76 4.79 3.09 16.99
C ALA A 76 3.78 1.96 17.24
N GLY A 77 3.91 0.84 16.53
CA GLY A 77 3.07 -0.34 16.67
C GLY A 77 3.25 -1.08 18.00
N GLY A 78 2.32 -1.98 18.30
CA GLY A 78 2.34 -2.82 19.49
C GLY A 78 2.92 -4.22 19.25
N PRO A 79 2.85 -5.09 20.27
CA PRO A 79 3.38 -6.45 20.18
C PRO A 79 2.75 -7.29 19.05
N ALA A 80 1.49 -7.00 18.70
CA ALA A 80 0.79 -7.68 17.61
C ALA A 80 1.40 -7.35 16.24
N GLU A 81 1.70 -6.08 15.99
CA GLU A 81 2.34 -5.59 14.76
C GLU A 81 3.76 -6.13 14.65
N TRP A 82 4.51 -6.19 15.74
CA TRP A 82 5.88 -6.71 15.76
C TRP A 82 5.91 -8.22 15.53
N GLY A 83 4.98 -8.96 16.14
CA GLY A 83 4.80 -10.39 15.89
C GLY A 83 4.47 -10.67 14.44
N ALA A 84 3.54 -9.91 13.86
CA ALA A 84 3.16 -10.04 12.45
C ALA A 84 4.33 -9.70 11.50
N ALA A 85 5.11 -8.66 11.81
CA ALA A 85 6.31 -8.33 11.06
C ALA A 85 7.33 -9.49 11.07
N GLY A 86 7.51 -10.14 12.22
CA GLY A 86 8.31 -11.36 12.33
C GLY A 86 7.81 -12.49 11.43
N VAL A 87 6.50 -12.71 11.37
CA VAL A 87 5.88 -13.71 10.48
C VAL A 87 6.16 -13.36 9.00
N VAL A 88 6.00 -12.09 8.61
CA VAL A 88 6.32 -11.63 7.24
C VAL A 88 7.77 -11.94 6.89
N LEU A 89 8.71 -11.63 7.79
CA LEU A 89 10.13 -11.91 7.57
C LEU A 89 10.40 -13.41 7.38
N VAL A 90 9.83 -14.27 8.23
CA VAL A 90 10.00 -15.73 8.13
C VAL A 90 9.41 -16.27 6.82
N VAL A 91 8.21 -15.82 6.45
CA VAL A 91 7.55 -16.27 5.21
C VAL A 91 8.32 -15.81 3.99
N MET A 92 8.73 -14.53 3.95
CA MET A 92 9.52 -13.99 2.83
C MET A 92 10.86 -14.71 2.70
N TRP A 93 11.56 -14.96 3.81
CA TRP A 93 12.86 -15.65 3.78
C TRP A 93 12.74 -17.10 3.30
N LYS A 94 11.65 -17.79 3.62
CA LYS A 94 11.46 -19.19 3.25
C LYS A 94 10.89 -19.40 1.85
N THR A 95 9.98 -18.52 1.42
CA THR A 95 9.22 -18.72 0.18
C THR A 95 9.65 -17.78 -0.95
N GLU A 96 10.38 -16.71 -0.63
CA GLU A 96 10.74 -15.63 -1.55
C GLU A 96 9.53 -15.04 -2.31
N SER A 97 8.31 -15.30 -1.80
CA SER A 97 7.06 -14.92 -2.44
C SER A 97 6.45 -13.74 -1.70
N ILE A 98 6.46 -12.60 -2.38
CA ILE A 98 5.88 -11.35 -1.88
C ILE A 98 4.38 -11.51 -1.59
N LEU A 99 3.67 -12.28 -2.43
CA LEU A 99 2.24 -12.49 -2.27
C LEU A 99 1.94 -13.26 -0.97
N LEU A 100 2.70 -14.33 -0.69
CA LEU A 100 2.54 -15.12 0.53
C LEU A 100 2.92 -14.30 1.76
N ALA A 101 4.02 -13.54 1.70
CA ALA A 101 4.45 -12.67 2.77
C ALA A 101 3.40 -11.60 3.10
N LEU A 102 2.78 -11.01 2.08
CA LEU A 102 1.70 -10.04 2.24
C LEU A 102 0.46 -10.66 2.90
N CYS A 103 -0.01 -11.82 2.41
CA CYS A 103 -1.13 -12.53 3.01
C CYS A 103 -0.84 -12.89 4.48
N ALA A 104 0.37 -13.41 4.75
CA ALA A 104 0.77 -13.78 6.10
C ALA A 104 0.87 -12.57 7.05
N GLY A 105 1.30 -11.40 6.56
CA GLY A 105 1.32 -10.16 7.34
C GLY A 105 -0.07 -9.68 7.71
N VAL A 106 -0.99 -9.59 6.73
CA VAL A 106 -2.37 -9.15 6.97
C VAL A 106 -3.06 -10.11 7.95
N LEU A 107 -3.00 -11.42 7.68
CA LEU A 107 -3.58 -12.43 8.55
C LEU A 107 -2.92 -12.45 9.93
N GLY A 108 -1.61 -12.26 9.99
CA GLY A 108 -0.83 -12.20 11.22
C GLY A 108 -1.26 -11.04 12.12
N VAL A 109 -1.36 -9.82 11.59
CA VAL A 109 -1.81 -8.66 12.37
C VAL A 109 -3.22 -8.88 12.91
N VAL A 110 -4.14 -9.34 12.05
CA VAL A 110 -5.54 -9.59 12.45
C VAL A 110 -5.62 -10.66 13.53
N ALA A 111 -4.88 -11.77 13.37
CA ALA A 111 -4.86 -12.85 14.34
C ALA A 111 -4.23 -12.42 15.68
N PHE A 112 -3.10 -11.72 15.65
CA PHE A 112 -2.44 -11.28 16.89
C PHE A 112 -3.26 -10.23 17.63
N ARG A 113 -3.89 -9.28 16.93
CA ARG A 113 -4.81 -8.29 17.55
C ARG A 113 -6.08 -8.92 18.12
N ALA A 114 -6.46 -10.12 17.68
CA ALA A 114 -7.60 -10.84 18.25
C ALA A 114 -7.25 -11.57 19.55
N VAL A 115 -5.96 -11.80 19.82
CA VAL A 115 -5.48 -12.60 20.96
C VAL A 115 -4.81 -11.75 22.05
N LEU A 116 -4.15 -10.65 21.67
CA LEU A 116 -3.47 -9.70 22.56
C LEU A 116 -4.35 -8.48 22.86
#